data_AF-A0A292EAL5-F1
#
_entry.id   AF-A0A292EAL5-F1
#
_cell.length_a   1.000
_cell.length_b   1.000
_cell.length_c   1.000
_cell.angle_alpha   90.00
_cell.angle_beta   90.00
_cell.angle_gamma   90.00
#
_symmetry.space_group_name_H-M   'P 1'
#
loop_
_entity.id
_entity.type
_entity.pdbx_description
1 polymer ?
#
loop_
_entity_poly.entity_id
_entity_poly.type
_entity_poly.pdbx_seq_one_letter_code
_entity_poly.pdbx_strand_id
1 'polypeptide(L)'
;MLGARKRFYRYSHKYDSKGREMSLFGTMKTAVSGMNAQSNRLAAVGDNIANSSTTAYKRASVSFSSLVLPSTSGSYNSGGVSSSTSYSISEQGALTYTTSETDLAIQGEGFFVVEDSSGAIFLTRSGDFAVNDEGYLVNSAGYTLLGYSAEAGKSSSVVVNSYEGLEAVNISLGGLSASASTKGTLVANLPYNAEIVGGQLVDVAPSENSVYSAYTYKMSYSDDTGNTDVYYTKLKDDTWEVSVYVDYSGTATGFPYDLSSGDVVMATTTLTFDPGTGAIISGDTKLYPDASDPYYLDFSGLTQQSSASSSMLTVNFTANMPSDAPKIDVGAGDEPASANVAGADYTVLQSVSGLPGLPAGTAFDVYYTKTDDYTWEVAVYDAANATAGGFPYGPSGSAPLATLLLTYDPATGALTSGASVDIVLTGGETLTLDFAGSVSIPDLTAGWEDGVDITFNLPASAAAIQPSLIDATPADNVATSTYTNKTSLTVYDALGGAVLLDVYYTKGADGVWEVTAFNNADATNGGFPYASAPLATTLH
;
A
#
# COMPACT_ATOMS: atom_id res chain seq x y z
N MET A 1 63.27 92.28 -31.65
CA MET A 1 62.80 91.16 -32.50
C MET A 1 63.39 89.87 -31.95
N LEU A 2 62.53 88.94 -31.50
CA LEU A 2 62.95 87.64 -30.97
C LEU A 2 63.67 86.84 -32.06
N GLY A 3 64.89 86.38 -31.77
CA GLY A 3 65.60 85.51 -32.69
C GLY A 3 67.07 85.41 -32.35
N ALA A 4 67.43 84.55 -31.40
CA ALA A 4 68.82 84.19 -31.20
C ALA A 4 68.95 82.71 -30.82
N ARG A 5 69.15 81.86 -31.84
CA ARG A 5 69.87 80.59 -31.68
C ARG A 5 71.35 80.87 -31.90
N LYS A 6 72.17 80.74 -30.85
CA LYS A 6 73.64 80.62 -30.97
C LYS A 6 74.01 79.14 -30.85
N ARG A 7 74.62 78.62 -31.91
CA ARG A 7 75.23 77.28 -31.98
C ARG A 7 76.49 77.24 -31.13
N PHE A 8 76.59 76.24 -30.27
CA PHE A 8 77.77 75.93 -29.48
C PHE A 8 78.65 74.92 -30.21
N TYR A 9 79.94 75.22 -30.29
CA TYR A 9 81.02 74.23 -30.45
C TYR A 9 81.14 73.44 -29.15
N ARG A 10 81.38 72.13 -29.23
CA ARG A 10 82.00 71.42 -28.11
C ARG A 10 82.97 70.35 -28.62
N TYR A 11 84.23 70.58 -28.32
CA TYR A 11 85.39 69.75 -28.58
C TYR A 11 85.40 68.57 -27.59
N SER A 12 85.77 67.39 -28.10
CA SER A 12 85.89 66.15 -27.36
C SER A 12 87.14 66.15 -26.48
N HIS A 13 86.96 65.89 -25.18
CA HIS A 13 88.01 65.35 -24.32
C HIS A 13 87.41 64.21 -23.51
N LYS A 14 87.82 62.98 -23.82
CA LYS A 14 87.50 61.77 -23.08
C LYS A 14 88.31 61.76 -21.78
N TYR A 15 87.61 61.86 -20.66
CA TYR A 15 87.94 61.12 -19.44
C TYR A 15 86.70 60.32 -19.10
N ASP A 16 86.62 59.07 -19.58
CA ASP A 16 85.62 58.12 -19.12
C ASP A 16 86.32 57.17 -18.15
N SER A 17 86.14 57.46 -16.86
CA SER A 17 86.59 56.65 -15.76
C SER A 17 85.83 55.33 -15.77
N LYS A 18 86.48 54.28 -16.30
CA LYS A 18 86.16 52.88 -15.99
C LYS A 18 86.26 52.64 -14.48
N GLY A 19 85.20 52.95 -13.76
CA GLY A 19 84.84 52.40 -12.46
C GLY A 19 83.95 51.18 -12.68
N ARG A 20 84.46 50.01 -12.33
CA ARG A 20 83.77 48.72 -12.37
C ARG A 20 82.58 48.73 -11.39
N GLU A 21 81.37 48.96 -11.86
CA GLU A 21 80.15 48.50 -11.18
C GLU A 21 79.60 47.27 -11.91
N MET A 22 80.37 46.18 -11.92
CA MET A 22 79.83 44.88 -12.30
C MET A 22 79.06 44.30 -11.11
N SER A 23 77.81 43.86 -11.35
CA SER A 23 77.31 42.57 -10.85
C SER A 23 77.46 42.30 -9.34
N LEU A 24 77.17 43.27 -8.45
CA LEU A 24 77.13 43.02 -7.00
C LEU A 24 75.71 43.02 -6.43
N PHE A 25 74.85 43.97 -6.84
CA PHE A 25 73.46 43.99 -6.39
C PHE A 25 72.62 42.82 -6.92
N GLY A 26 72.83 42.42 -8.18
CA GLY A 26 72.17 41.25 -8.76
C GLY A 26 72.60 39.95 -8.07
N THR A 27 73.91 39.76 -7.84
CA THR A 27 74.44 38.59 -7.12
C THR A 27 74.02 38.59 -5.65
N MET A 28 73.94 39.75 -4.99
CA MET A 28 73.40 39.87 -3.63
C MET A 28 71.92 39.49 -3.58
N LYS A 29 71.09 39.93 -4.54
CA LYS A 29 69.67 39.51 -4.61
C LYS A 29 69.52 38.01 -4.84
N THR A 30 70.31 37.44 -5.75
CA THR A 30 70.34 35.99 -5.98
C THR A 30 70.79 35.25 -4.71
N ALA A 31 71.87 35.70 -4.07
CA ALA A 31 72.42 35.11 -2.85
C ALA A 31 71.42 35.20 -1.68
N VAL A 32 70.74 36.33 -1.50
CA VAL A 32 69.69 36.51 -0.49
C VAL A 32 68.49 35.60 -0.79
N SER A 33 68.05 35.51 -2.05
CA SER A 33 66.96 34.59 -2.42
C SER A 33 67.33 33.13 -2.19
N GLY A 34 68.57 32.73 -2.50
CA GLY A 34 69.09 31.39 -2.22
C GLY A 34 69.21 31.12 -0.72
N MET A 35 69.68 32.10 0.06
CA MET A 35 69.80 32.00 1.52
C MET A 35 68.42 31.88 2.19
N ASN A 36 67.45 32.70 1.78
CA ASN A 36 66.08 32.60 2.28
C ASN A 36 65.45 31.26 1.90
N ALA A 37 65.66 30.79 0.67
CA ALA A 37 65.17 29.50 0.23
C ALA A 37 65.78 28.34 1.04
N GLN A 38 67.10 28.38 1.31
CA GLN A 38 67.74 27.40 2.20
C GLN A 38 67.26 27.53 3.65
N SER A 39 67.02 28.74 4.15
CA SER A 39 66.45 28.97 5.49
C SER A 39 65.07 28.32 5.61
N ASN A 40 64.22 28.47 4.59
CA ASN A 40 62.90 27.83 4.56
C ASN A 40 63.02 26.30 4.54
N ARG A 41 63.98 25.74 3.78
CA ARG A 41 64.26 24.29 3.81
C ARG A 41 64.75 23.83 5.17
N LEU A 42 65.65 24.57 5.81
CA LEU A 42 66.14 24.25 7.14
C LEU A 42 65.03 24.33 8.18
N ALA A 43 64.14 25.33 8.09
CA ALA A 43 62.95 25.44 8.94
C ALA A 43 62.04 24.21 8.77
N ALA A 44 61.70 23.84 7.53
CA ALA A 44 60.89 22.64 7.28
C ALA A 44 61.56 21.34 7.77
N VAL A 45 62.89 21.21 7.64
CA VAL A 45 63.63 20.09 8.22
C VAL A 45 63.57 20.11 9.75
N GLY A 46 63.72 21.28 10.37
CA GLY A 46 63.58 21.47 11.81
C GLY A 46 62.19 21.07 12.31
N ASP A 47 61.14 21.53 11.65
CA ASP A 47 59.75 21.20 11.99
C ASP A 47 59.48 19.70 11.85
N ASN A 48 59.97 19.07 10.78
CA ASN A 48 59.84 17.62 10.57
C ASN A 48 60.56 16.81 11.66
N ILE A 49 61.74 17.24 12.10
CA ILE A 49 62.49 16.56 13.16
C ILE A 49 61.76 16.74 14.49
N ALA A 50 61.35 17.96 14.81
CA ALA A 50 60.65 18.29 16.04
C ALA A 50 59.33 17.53 16.19
N ASN A 51 58.60 17.32 15.08
CA ASN A 51 57.32 16.61 15.05
C ASN A 51 57.42 15.13 14.64
N SER A 52 58.62 14.55 14.65
CA SER A 52 58.82 13.15 14.25
C SER A 52 58.07 12.14 15.13
N SER A 53 57.81 12.49 16.39
CA SER A 53 57.01 11.69 17.33
C SER A 53 55.55 12.15 17.45
N THR A 54 55.15 13.21 16.74
CA THR A 54 53.78 13.71 16.79
C THR A 54 52.90 12.83 15.90
N THR A 55 51.88 12.21 16.49
CA THR A 55 50.93 11.37 15.77
C THR A 55 50.29 12.15 14.63
N ALA A 56 50.16 11.50 13.47
CA ALA A 56 49.50 12.04 12.29
C ALA A 56 50.11 13.33 11.68
N TYR A 57 51.34 13.70 12.06
CA TYR A 57 52.07 14.80 11.43
C TYR A 57 52.33 14.52 9.94
N LYS A 58 52.06 15.51 9.09
CA LYS A 58 52.31 15.44 7.65
C LYS A 58 53.60 16.18 7.32
N ARG A 59 54.55 15.46 6.73
CA ARG A 59 55.89 15.96 6.45
C ARG A 59 55.85 17.17 5.53
N ALA A 60 56.52 18.25 5.91
CA ALA A 60 56.75 19.40 5.05
C ALA A 60 57.97 19.16 4.14
N SER A 61 57.84 19.47 2.85
CA SER A 61 58.92 19.44 1.88
C SER A 61 59.04 20.80 1.18
N VAL A 62 60.28 21.26 0.96
CA VAL A 62 60.53 22.53 0.27
C VAL A 62 61.10 22.24 -1.10
N SER A 63 60.39 22.70 -2.12
CA SER A 63 60.81 22.66 -3.51
C SER A 63 61.38 24.02 -3.93
N PHE A 64 62.34 23.99 -4.85
CA PHE A 64 63.00 25.19 -5.37
C PHE A 64 62.66 25.39 -6.84
N SER A 65 62.34 26.62 -7.22
CA SER A 65 62.18 27.01 -8.62
C SER A 65 63.12 28.17 -8.96
N SER A 66 63.79 28.09 -10.12
CA SER A 66 64.65 29.16 -10.59
C SER A 66 63.82 30.25 -11.27
N LEU A 67 63.99 31.49 -10.84
CA LEU A 67 63.47 32.66 -11.53
C LEU A 67 64.49 33.12 -12.57
N VAL A 68 64.21 32.83 -13.85
CA VAL A 68 65.06 33.27 -14.97
C VAL A 68 64.57 34.63 -15.45
N LEU A 69 65.46 35.63 -15.45
CA LEU A 69 65.19 36.96 -15.97
C LEU A 69 65.81 37.11 -17.36
N PRO A 70 65.14 37.74 -18.33
CA PRO A 70 65.70 37.93 -19.67
C PRO A 70 66.97 38.81 -19.61
N SER A 71 68.05 38.34 -20.24
CA SER A 71 69.34 39.04 -20.31
C SER A 71 69.57 39.61 -21.71
N THR A 72 70.04 40.85 -21.81
CA THR A 72 70.36 41.53 -23.08
C THR A 72 71.86 41.46 -23.35
N SER A 73 72.26 41.37 -24.62
CA SER A 73 73.65 41.21 -25.05
C SER A 73 74.54 42.32 -24.47
N GLY A 74 75.40 41.96 -23.52
CA GLY A 74 76.32 42.85 -22.83
C GLY A 74 76.02 43.08 -21.33
N SER A 75 74.89 42.61 -20.80
CA SER A 75 74.55 42.71 -19.37
C SER A 75 73.93 41.42 -18.85
N TYR A 76 74.65 40.73 -17.95
CA TYR A 76 74.16 39.52 -17.29
C TYR A 76 73.23 39.89 -16.13
N ASN A 77 71.97 39.41 -16.18
CA ASN A 77 71.02 39.55 -15.08
C ASN A 77 70.96 38.24 -14.31
N SER A 78 71.43 38.26 -13.06
CA SER A 78 71.44 37.09 -12.19
C SER A 78 70.00 36.79 -11.74
N GLY A 79 69.47 35.64 -12.15
CA GLY A 79 68.14 35.17 -11.74
C GLY A 79 68.02 34.93 -10.22
N GLY A 80 66.85 34.51 -9.75
CA GLY A 80 66.62 34.21 -8.32
C GLY A 80 66.22 32.75 -8.08
N VAL A 81 66.03 32.38 -6.81
CA VAL A 81 65.37 31.12 -6.43
C VAL A 81 64.14 31.46 -5.59
N SER A 82 63.01 30.82 -5.90
CA SER A 82 61.81 30.83 -5.07
C SER A 82 61.67 29.46 -4.40
N SER A 83 61.21 29.45 -3.15
CA SER A 83 60.92 28.23 -2.40
C SER A 83 59.41 28.07 -2.23
N SER A 84 58.89 26.87 -2.47
CA SER A 84 57.49 26.52 -2.16
C SER A 84 57.46 25.32 -1.21
N THR A 85 56.74 25.47 -0.11
CA THR A 85 56.53 24.42 0.89
C THR A 85 55.25 23.66 0.57
N SER A 86 55.34 22.33 0.50
CA SER A 86 54.20 21.42 0.36
C SER A 86 54.20 20.41 1.50
N TYR A 87 53.02 19.92 1.88
CA TYR A 87 52.86 18.87 2.89
C TYR A 87 52.48 17.56 2.21
N SER A 88 53.09 16.45 2.61
CA SER A 88 52.77 15.10 2.11
C SER A 88 51.48 14.56 2.72
N ILE A 89 50.35 15.23 2.49
CA ILE A 89 49.07 14.95 3.15
C ILE A 89 48.53 13.55 2.79
N SER A 90 48.72 13.11 1.53
CA SER A 90 48.26 11.80 1.05
C SER A 90 49.18 10.63 1.42
N GLU A 91 50.35 10.89 1.99
CA GLU A 91 51.30 9.83 2.34
C GLU A 91 50.91 9.17 3.68
N GLN A 92 50.81 7.84 3.68
CA GLN A 92 50.45 7.04 4.85
C GLN A 92 51.70 6.70 5.67
N GLY A 93 51.66 6.99 6.98
CA GLY A 93 52.69 6.58 7.92
C GLY A 93 52.49 5.14 8.41
N ALA A 94 53.49 4.60 9.10
CA ALA A 94 53.37 3.30 9.77
C ALA A 94 52.29 3.36 10.87
N LEU A 95 51.45 2.33 10.94
CA LEU A 95 50.47 2.16 12.01
C LEU A 95 51.10 1.38 13.15
N THR A 96 50.94 1.88 14.37
CA THR A 96 51.40 1.21 15.60
C THR A 96 50.18 0.83 16.42
N TYR A 97 50.13 -0.41 16.90
CA TYR A 97 49.08 -0.87 17.78
C TYR A 97 49.17 -0.20 19.16
N THR A 98 48.03 0.20 19.70
CA THR A 98 47.89 0.71 21.08
C THR A 98 46.97 -0.23 21.88
N THR A 99 46.95 -0.07 23.21
CA THR A 99 46.07 -0.84 24.10
C THR A 99 44.77 -0.12 24.43
N SER A 100 44.58 1.11 23.94
CA SER A 100 43.37 1.89 24.14
C SER A 100 42.29 1.41 23.16
N GLU A 101 41.09 1.14 23.66
CA GLU A 101 39.96 0.69 22.83
C GLU A 101 39.39 1.82 21.95
N THR A 102 39.67 3.08 22.30
CA THR A 102 39.13 4.27 21.63
C THR A 102 40.14 4.93 20.68
N ASP A 103 41.36 4.40 20.57
CA ASP A 103 42.34 4.90 19.60
C ASP A 103 42.00 4.39 18.19
N LEU A 104 41.88 5.32 17.25
CA LEU A 104 41.49 5.03 15.87
C LEU A 104 42.59 5.46 14.90
N ALA A 105 42.78 4.67 13.85
CA ALA A 105 43.64 5.05 12.74
C ALA A 105 42.97 4.71 11.40
N ILE A 106 42.94 5.68 10.49
CA ILE A 106 42.46 5.45 9.12
C ILE A 106 43.59 4.79 8.32
N GLN A 107 43.27 3.72 7.57
CA GLN A 107 44.17 3.13 6.59
C GLN A 107 43.73 3.57 5.19
N GLY A 108 44.56 4.38 4.51
CA GLY A 108 44.24 4.95 3.20
C GLY A 108 43.94 6.45 3.24
N GLU A 109 43.23 6.94 2.23
CA GLU A 109 42.83 8.36 2.15
C GLU A 109 41.63 8.64 3.07
N GLY A 110 41.65 9.78 3.76
CA GLY A 110 40.56 10.20 4.65
C GLY A 110 41.04 10.95 5.89
N PHE A 111 40.09 11.63 6.55
CA PHE A 111 40.26 12.38 7.79
C PHE A 111 39.09 12.11 8.73
N PHE A 112 39.36 12.21 10.03
CA PHE A 112 38.32 12.33 11.03
C PHE A 112 37.76 13.75 11.01
N VAL A 113 36.43 13.85 11.09
CA VAL A 113 35.74 15.12 11.23
C VAL A 113 35.57 15.37 12.72
N VAL A 114 36.06 16.51 13.21
CA VAL A 114 36.00 16.88 14.62
C VAL A 114 35.44 18.29 14.77
N GLU A 115 34.77 18.59 15.87
CA GLU A 115 34.28 19.93 16.19
C GLU A 115 35.01 20.53 17.39
N ASP A 116 35.14 21.86 17.41
CA ASP A 116 35.61 22.59 18.58
C ASP A 116 34.46 22.98 19.51
N SER A 117 34.79 23.59 20.66
CA SER A 117 33.81 24.08 21.63
C SER A 117 32.89 25.20 21.08
N SER A 118 33.19 25.76 19.92
CA SER A 118 32.36 26.77 19.24
C SER A 118 31.47 26.18 18.13
N GLY A 119 31.56 24.87 17.88
CA GLY A 119 30.85 24.16 16.82
C GLY A 119 31.50 24.29 15.44
N ALA A 120 32.74 24.78 15.36
CA ALA A 120 33.48 24.86 14.10
C ALA A 120 34.07 23.48 13.75
N ILE A 121 33.86 23.06 12.51
CA ILE A 121 34.29 21.76 12.01
C ILE A 121 35.73 21.82 11.50
N PHE A 122 36.54 20.86 11.94
CA PHE A 122 37.92 20.65 11.55
C PHE A 122 38.16 19.21 11.07
N LEU A 123 39.22 19.03 10.31
CA LEU A 123 39.66 17.72 9.82
C LEU A 123 40.98 17.36 10.47
N THR A 124 41.05 16.18 11.10
CA THR A 124 42.28 15.67 11.71
C THR A 124 42.56 14.25 11.27
N ARG A 125 43.83 13.88 11.29
CA ARG A 125 44.27 12.50 11.06
C ARG A 125 44.75 11.84 12.35
N SER A 126 44.81 12.60 13.45
CA SER A 126 45.09 12.09 14.79
C SER A 126 43.82 11.45 15.34
N GLY A 127 43.92 10.21 15.79
CA GLY A 127 42.79 9.46 16.35
C GLY A 127 43.03 9.00 17.78
N ASP A 128 43.73 9.84 18.55
CA ASP A 128 43.93 9.73 20.00
C ASP A 128 42.69 10.21 20.75
N PHE A 129 41.57 9.51 20.56
CA PHE A 129 40.30 9.85 21.19
C PHE A 129 40.18 9.20 22.57
N ALA A 130 39.75 9.98 23.55
CA ALA A 130 39.41 9.54 24.89
C ALA A 130 37.98 9.98 25.22
N VAL A 131 37.32 9.25 26.11
CA VAL A 131 35.96 9.56 26.55
C VAL A 131 36.04 10.63 27.63
N ASN A 132 35.28 11.72 27.49
CA ASN A 132 35.15 12.72 28.54
C ASN A 132 34.07 12.34 29.58
N ASP A 133 33.92 13.14 30.63
CA ASP A 133 32.96 12.90 31.72
C ASP A 133 31.49 12.84 31.24
N GLU A 134 31.19 13.51 30.12
CA GLU A 134 29.87 13.52 29.48
C GLU A 134 29.67 12.36 28.47
N GLY A 135 30.67 11.50 28.26
CA GLY A 135 30.60 10.33 27.38
C GLY A 135 30.97 10.59 25.91
N TYR A 136 31.39 11.82 25.55
CA TYR A 136 31.83 12.17 24.20
C TYR A 136 33.28 11.75 23.95
N LEU A 137 33.56 11.32 22.72
CA LEU A 137 34.92 11.05 22.26
C LEU A 137 35.63 12.36 21.90
N VAL A 138 36.62 12.76 22.71
CA VAL A 138 37.43 13.96 22.52
C VAL A 138 38.88 13.60 22.25
N ASN A 139 39.56 14.29 21.33
CA ASN A 139 40.99 14.11 21.13
C ASN A 139 41.83 14.90 22.16
N SER A 140 43.15 14.67 22.21
CA SER A 140 44.04 15.40 23.15
C SER A 140 44.07 16.92 22.96
N ALA A 141 43.63 17.41 21.80
CA ALA A 141 43.54 18.83 21.49
C ALA A 141 42.19 19.46 21.89
N GLY A 142 41.27 18.67 22.47
CA GLY A 142 39.98 19.13 22.98
C GLY A 142 38.87 19.23 21.93
N TYR A 143 39.04 18.58 20.77
CA TYR A 143 38.01 18.51 19.74
C TYR A 143 37.20 17.22 19.85
N THR A 144 35.89 17.32 19.68
CA THR A 144 34.96 16.19 19.76
C THR A 144 34.83 15.49 18.40
N LEU A 145 34.86 14.16 18.38
CA LEU A 145 34.66 13.36 17.18
C LEU A 145 33.20 13.44 16.72
N LEU A 146 33.01 13.77 15.44
CA LEU A 146 31.71 13.74 14.79
C LEU A 146 31.49 12.43 14.04
N GLY A 147 30.27 11.92 14.08
CA GLY A 147 29.86 10.70 13.40
C GLY A 147 28.37 10.69 13.12
N TYR A 148 27.91 9.64 12.45
CA TYR A 148 26.48 9.43 12.23
C TYR A 148 25.86 8.70 13.42
N SER A 149 24.64 9.09 13.77
CA SER A 149 23.87 8.45 14.84
C SER A 149 23.65 6.97 14.57
N ALA A 150 23.88 6.13 15.58
CA ALA A 150 23.54 4.71 15.57
C ALA A 150 22.16 4.41 16.20
N GLU A 151 21.39 5.44 16.55
CA GLU A 151 20.09 5.31 17.22
C GLU A 151 19.04 4.69 16.29
N ALA A 152 18.32 3.66 16.77
CA ALA A 152 17.30 2.97 15.99
C ALA A 152 16.18 3.93 15.54
N GLY A 153 15.93 4.00 14.23
CA GLY A 153 14.91 4.88 13.64
C GLY A 153 15.45 6.22 13.10
N LYS A 154 16.66 6.63 13.50
CA LYS A 154 17.40 7.68 12.79
C LYS A 154 18.26 7.00 11.73
N SER A 155 17.66 6.70 10.59
CA SER A 155 18.44 6.30 9.42
C SER A 155 19.23 7.51 8.95
N SER A 156 20.39 7.73 9.56
CA SER A 156 21.35 8.74 9.14
C SER A 156 21.90 8.25 7.81
N SER A 157 21.24 8.64 6.72
CA SER A 157 21.75 8.43 5.37
C SER A 157 23.18 8.93 5.35
N VAL A 158 24.15 8.03 5.18
CA VAL A 158 25.57 8.38 5.12
C VAL A 158 25.75 9.22 3.86
N VAL A 159 25.74 10.54 4.01
CA VAL A 159 25.95 11.45 2.88
C VAL A 159 27.45 11.57 2.64
N VAL A 160 27.94 10.78 1.68
CA VAL A 160 29.29 10.92 1.15
C VAL A 160 29.39 12.34 0.56
N ASN A 161 30.13 13.22 1.23
CA ASN A 161 30.35 14.66 0.90
C ASN A 161 29.43 15.70 1.56
N SER A 162 28.80 15.41 2.70
CA SER A 162 28.16 16.45 3.51
C SER A 162 28.54 16.35 4.99
N TYR A 163 28.58 17.49 5.66
CA TYR A 163 28.61 17.56 7.13
C TYR A 163 27.20 17.46 7.73
N GLU A 164 26.15 17.46 6.91
CA GLU A 164 24.77 17.28 7.36
C GLU A 164 24.58 15.89 7.95
N GLY A 165 23.92 15.84 9.11
CA GLY A 165 23.64 14.59 9.83
C GLY A 165 24.81 14.08 10.69
N LEU A 166 25.93 14.79 10.75
CA LEU A 166 27.00 14.52 11.70
C LEU A 166 26.65 15.09 13.07
N GLU A 167 26.77 14.26 14.10
CA GLU A 167 26.59 14.63 15.51
C GLU A 167 27.78 14.16 16.34
N ALA A 168 27.99 14.81 17.50
CA ALA A 168 29.04 14.43 18.44
C ALA A 168 28.85 12.99 18.92
N VAL A 169 29.88 12.15 18.73
CA VAL A 169 29.83 10.74 19.08
C VAL A 169 29.84 10.62 20.61
N ASN A 170 28.71 10.18 21.18
CA ASN A 170 28.57 9.84 22.58
C ASN A 170 28.51 8.32 22.75
N ILE A 171 29.39 7.77 23.59
CA ILE A 171 29.47 6.33 23.88
C ILE A 171 28.95 5.96 25.27
N SER A 172 28.38 6.91 26.00
CA SER A 172 27.64 6.62 27.22
C SER A 172 26.41 5.79 26.84
N LEU A 173 26.51 4.47 27.05
CA LEU A 173 25.42 3.54 26.78
C LEU A 173 24.18 3.99 27.57
N GLY A 174 23.21 4.57 26.87
CA GLY A 174 21.83 4.49 27.31
C GLY A 174 21.51 3.01 27.57
N GLY A 175 20.91 2.72 28.72
CA GLY A 175 20.59 1.34 29.09
C GLY A 175 19.88 0.62 27.94
N LEU A 176 20.19 -0.65 27.74
CA LEU A 176 19.52 -1.48 26.74
C LEU A 176 18.00 -1.44 27.02
N SER A 177 17.23 -0.88 26.11
CA SER A 177 15.77 -0.95 26.17
C SER A 177 15.32 -2.32 25.69
N ALA A 178 14.43 -2.96 26.45
CA ALA A 178 13.78 -4.19 26.02
C ALA A 178 12.96 -3.92 24.75
N SER A 179 12.99 -4.87 23.81
CA SER A 179 12.11 -4.85 22.65
C SER A 179 11.06 -5.94 22.83
N ALA A 180 9.79 -5.55 22.77
CA ALA A 180 8.69 -6.50 22.85
C ALA A 180 8.78 -7.54 21.71
N SER A 181 8.33 -8.76 21.99
CA SER A 181 8.22 -9.79 20.96
C SER A 181 7.20 -9.35 19.89
N THR A 182 7.64 -9.25 18.64
CA THR A 182 6.77 -8.87 17.51
C THR A 182 6.27 -10.05 16.70
N LYS A 183 6.97 -11.20 16.76
CA LYS A 183 6.62 -12.45 16.07
C LYS A 183 7.00 -13.65 16.92
N GLY A 184 6.13 -14.65 16.94
CA GLY A 184 6.39 -15.97 17.49
C GLY A 184 5.93 -17.04 16.49
N THR A 185 6.70 -18.10 16.33
CA THR A 185 6.32 -19.22 15.46
C THR A 185 6.17 -20.47 16.29
N LEU A 186 5.00 -21.10 16.20
CA LEU A 186 4.69 -22.36 16.86
C LEU A 186 4.31 -23.36 15.78
N VAL A 187 5.04 -24.48 15.74
CA VAL A 187 4.76 -25.60 14.83
C VAL A 187 4.23 -26.75 15.67
N ALA A 188 3.02 -27.20 15.37
CA ALA A 188 2.36 -28.32 16.03
C ALA A 188 1.98 -29.39 15.00
N ASN A 189 2.07 -30.66 15.39
CA ASN A 189 1.52 -31.78 14.62
C ASN A 189 0.23 -32.24 15.30
N LEU A 190 -0.91 -32.03 14.64
CA LEU A 190 -2.22 -32.28 15.22
C LEU A 190 -2.73 -33.68 14.87
N PRO A 191 -3.21 -34.47 15.84
CA PRO A 191 -3.63 -35.85 15.59
C PRO A 191 -4.94 -35.91 14.80
N TYR A 192 -4.88 -36.43 13.57
CA TYR A 192 -6.07 -36.60 12.71
C TYR A 192 -7.19 -37.41 13.38
N ASN A 193 -6.87 -38.38 14.24
CA ASN A 193 -7.83 -39.26 14.91
C ASN A 193 -8.25 -38.79 16.31
N ALA A 194 -7.97 -37.55 16.72
CA ALA A 194 -8.48 -37.03 17.98
C ALA A 194 -10.02 -37.00 18.02
N GLU A 195 -10.58 -36.98 19.23
CA GLU A 195 -12.01 -36.79 19.44
C GLU A 195 -12.43 -35.39 18.97
N ILE A 196 -13.56 -35.33 18.28
CA ILE A 196 -14.14 -34.07 17.80
C ILE A 196 -14.78 -33.38 19.01
N VAL A 197 -14.39 -32.13 19.22
CA VAL A 197 -14.85 -31.32 20.35
C VAL A 197 -15.89 -30.29 19.91
N GLY A 198 -15.70 -29.69 18.73
CA GLY A 198 -16.71 -28.86 18.07
C GLY A 198 -17.26 -29.63 16.87
N GLY A 199 -18.41 -30.27 17.02
CA GLY A 199 -18.93 -31.21 16.02
C GLY A 199 -19.30 -30.58 14.67
N GLN A 200 -19.46 -29.27 14.64
CA GLN A 200 -20.17 -28.59 13.57
C GLN A 200 -19.69 -27.15 13.44
N LEU A 201 -19.47 -26.74 12.20
CA LEU A 201 -19.14 -25.36 11.87
C LEU A 201 -20.41 -24.53 11.70
N VAL A 202 -20.40 -23.34 12.27
CA VAL A 202 -21.41 -22.30 12.09
C VAL A 202 -20.78 -21.07 11.45
N ASP A 203 -21.63 -20.18 10.95
CA ASP A 203 -21.20 -18.97 10.24
C ASP A 203 -20.30 -19.33 9.05
N VAL A 204 -20.58 -20.47 8.42
CA VAL A 204 -19.95 -20.86 7.16
C VAL A 204 -20.56 -20.04 6.03
N ALA A 205 -19.80 -19.85 4.96
CA ALA A 205 -20.35 -19.15 3.81
C ALA A 205 -21.44 -20.01 3.14
N PRO A 206 -22.43 -19.39 2.47
CA PRO A 206 -23.50 -20.12 1.81
C PRO A 206 -22.99 -21.11 0.78
N SER A 207 -21.77 -20.95 0.26
CA SER A 207 -21.14 -21.91 -0.65
C SER A 207 -21.12 -23.35 -0.13
N GLU A 208 -21.08 -23.54 1.18
CA GLU A 208 -21.13 -24.85 1.84
C GLU A 208 -22.54 -25.48 1.85
N ASN A 209 -23.56 -24.73 1.41
CA ASN A 209 -24.97 -25.14 1.37
C ASN A 209 -25.46 -25.80 2.68
N SER A 210 -25.12 -25.17 3.80
CA SER A 210 -25.38 -25.70 5.15
C SER A 210 -26.50 -24.91 5.85
N VAL A 211 -27.31 -25.58 6.68
CA VAL A 211 -28.28 -24.88 7.56
C VAL A 211 -27.63 -23.87 8.52
N TYR A 212 -26.31 -23.94 8.70
CA TYR A 212 -25.53 -23.04 9.55
C TYR A 212 -24.82 -21.94 8.77
N SER A 213 -25.16 -21.75 7.50
CA SER A 213 -24.53 -20.70 6.70
C SER A 213 -25.00 -19.32 7.13
N ALA A 214 -24.08 -18.36 7.11
CA ALA A 214 -24.35 -16.95 7.34
C ALA A 214 -23.97 -16.14 6.10
N TYR A 215 -24.63 -15.00 5.89
CA TYR A 215 -24.35 -14.09 4.77
C TYR A 215 -24.48 -12.65 5.23
N THR A 216 -23.82 -11.74 4.52
CA THR A 216 -23.91 -10.30 4.79
C THR A 216 -25.10 -9.69 4.07
N TYR A 217 -25.26 -10.01 2.78
CA TYR A 217 -26.41 -9.61 1.98
C TYR A 217 -26.93 -10.78 1.16
N LYS A 218 -28.24 -10.76 0.91
CA LYS A 218 -28.89 -11.67 -0.01
C LYS A 218 -29.73 -10.84 -0.97
N MET A 219 -29.51 -11.05 -2.25
CA MET A 219 -30.37 -10.54 -3.31
C MET A 219 -31.11 -11.69 -3.95
N SER A 220 -32.37 -11.46 -4.29
CA SER A 220 -33.22 -12.46 -4.95
C SER A 220 -33.83 -11.86 -6.21
N TYR A 221 -33.75 -12.62 -7.28
CA TYR A 221 -34.41 -12.38 -8.56
C TYR A 221 -35.43 -13.49 -8.76
N SER A 222 -36.64 -13.16 -9.22
CA SER A 222 -37.61 -14.16 -9.63
C SER A 222 -38.28 -13.72 -10.92
N ASP A 223 -38.52 -14.69 -11.81
CA ASP A 223 -39.30 -14.53 -13.02
C ASP A 223 -40.45 -15.56 -13.04
N ASP A 224 -41.18 -15.63 -14.16
CA ASP A 224 -42.32 -16.54 -14.32
C ASP A 224 -41.91 -18.04 -14.37
N THR A 225 -40.61 -18.34 -14.41
CA THR A 225 -40.05 -19.68 -14.65
C THR A 225 -39.09 -20.17 -13.56
N GLY A 226 -38.57 -19.30 -12.70
CA GLY A 226 -37.60 -19.68 -11.67
C GLY A 226 -37.21 -18.57 -10.70
N ASN A 227 -36.38 -18.94 -9.73
CA ASN A 227 -35.85 -18.03 -8.70
C ASN A 227 -34.32 -18.10 -8.67
N THR A 228 -33.64 -16.96 -8.62
CA THR A 228 -32.20 -16.86 -8.44
C THR A 228 -31.88 -16.12 -7.16
N ASP A 229 -31.14 -16.76 -6.26
CA ASP A 229 -30.62 -16.16 -5.03
C ASP A 229 -29.12 -15.94 -5.13
N VAL A 230 -28.69 -14.70 -4.85
CA VAL A 230 -27.29 -14.31 -4.81
C VAL A 230 -26.92 -13.86 -3.40
N TYR A 231 -26.02 -14.61 -2.77
CA TYR A 231 -25.50 -14.33 -1.44
C TYR A 231 -24.14 -13.65 -1.53
N TYR A 232 -23.96 -12.57 -0.77
CA TYR A 232 -22.70 -11.87 -0.60
C TYR A 232 -22.24 -12.04 0.85
N THR A 233 -21.05 -12.61 1.02
CA THR A 233 -20.51 -12.97 2.34
C THR A 233 -19.14 -12.34 2.50
N LYS A 234 -19.01 -11.37 3.42
CA LYS A 234 -17.69 -10.80 3.73
C LYS A 234 -16.89 -11.83 4.52
N LEU A 235 -15.81 -12.35 3.93
CA LEU A 235 -14.95 -13.36 4.57
C LEU A 235 -13.88 -12.74 5.46
N LYS A 236 -13.37 -11.56 5.08
CA LYS A 236 -12.40 -10.75 5.83
C LYS A 236 -12.30 -9.38 5.15
N ASP A 237 -11.36 -8.55 5.59
CA ASP A 237 -11.11 -7.29 4.92
C ASP A 237 -10.75 -7.51 3.44
N ASP A 238 -11.35 -6.67 2.61
CA ASP A 238 -11.21 -6.65 1.15
C ASP A 238 -11.53 -7.96 0.42
N THR A 239 -12.17 -8.93 1.07
CA THR A 239 -12.46 -10.25 0.50
C THR A 239 -13.90 -10.66 0.72
N TRP A 240 -14.62 -10.94 -0.36
CA TRP A 240 -16.02 -11.36 -0.36
C TRP A 240 -16.20 -12.64 -1.15
N GLU A 241 -17.05 -13.53 -0.65
CA GLU A 241 -17.58 -14.63 -1.45
C GLU A 241 -18.94 -14.24 -2.02
N VAL A 242 -19.17 -14.58 -3.29
CA VAL A 242 -20.46 -14.49 -3.95
C VAL A 242 -20.92 -15.90 -4.30
N SER A 243 -22.08 -16.29 -3.78
CA SER A 243 -22.67 -17.62 -4.00
C SER A 243 -24.04 -17.48 -4.62
N VAL A 244 -24.22 -18.06 -5.80
CA VAL A 244 -25.42 -17.97 -6.64
C VAL A 244 -26.14 -19.31 -6.64
N TYR A 245 -27.44 -19.30 -6.42
CA TYR A 245 -28.34 -20.44 -6.54
C TYR A 245 -29.43 -20.12 -7.54
N VAL A 246 -29.62 -20.97 -8.54
CA VAL A 246 -30.69 -20.82 -9.54
C VAL A 246 -31.63 -22.02 -9.42
N ASP A 247 -32.88 -21.75 -9.06
CA ASP A 247 -33.99 -22.70 -9.02
C ASP A 247 -34.83 -22.59 -10.29
N TYR A 248 -34.68 -23.56 -11.19
CA TYR A 248 -35.43 -23.64 -12.45
C TYR A 248 -36.85 -24.21 -12.28
N SER A 249 -37.19 -24.73 -11.10
CA SER A 249 -38.52 -25.27 -10.83
C SER A 249 -39.49 -24.23 -10.28
N GLY A 250 -38.96 -23.15 -9.69
CA GLY A 250 -39.71 -22.15 -8.94
C GLY A 250 -40.37 -22.70 -7.66
N THR A 251 -40.06 -23.93 -7.27
CA THR A 251 -40.70 -24.65 -6.16
C THR A 251 -39.76 -24.98 -5.00
N ALA A 252 -38.48 -24.62 -5.10
CA ALA A 252 -37.53 -24.89 -4.03
C ALA A 252 -37.93 -24.12 -2.77
N THR A 253 -38.04 -24.85 -1.65
CA THR A 253 -38.49 -24.27 -0.38
C THR A 253 -37.35 -24.12 0.62
N GLY A 254 -36.72 -22.95 0.57
CA GLY A 254 -35.82 -22.45 1.61
C GLY A 254 -34.40 -23.03 1.57
N PHE A 255 -33.46 -22.24 2.09
CA PHE A 255 -32.05 -22.60 2.20
C PHE A 255 -31.81 -23.50 3.43
N PRO A 256 -30.96 -24.53 3.34
CA PRO A 256 -30.13 -24.94 2.21
C PRO A 256 -30.92 -25.64 1.10
N TYR A 257 -30.43 -25.51 -0.13
CA TYR A 257 -31.10 -26.03 -1.32
C TYR A 257 -30.77 -27.51 -1.58
N ASP A 258 -31.72 -28.26 -2.13
CA ASP A 258 -31.46 -29.63 -2.61
C ASP A 258 -30.76 -29.57 -3.98
N LEU A 259 -29.43 -29.62 -3.97
CA LEU A 259 -28.62 -29.64 -5.19
C LEU A 259 -28.60 -31.02 -5.87
N SER A 260 -29.20 -32.05 -5.26
CA SER A 260 -29.18 -33.42 -5.79
C SER A 260 -30.33 -33.71 -6.76
N SER A 261 -31.41 -32.92 -6.71
CA SER A 261 -32.54 -33.09 -7.62
C SER A 261 -32.26 -32.62 -9.04
N GLY A 262 -31.30 -31.70 -9.21
CA GLY A 262 -30.99 -31.03 -10.46
C GLY A 262 -31.90 -29.84 -10.78
N ASP A 263 -32.87 -29.54 -9.90
CA ASP A 263 -33.77 -28.38 -10.06
C ASP A 263 -33.10 -27.07 -9.62
N VAL A 264 -32.17 -27.18 -8.66
CA VAL A 264 -31.35 -26.06 -8.19
C VAL A 264 -29.89 -26.31 -8.55
N VAL A 265 -29.29 -25.35 -9.24
CA VAL A 265 -27.85 -25.32 -9.54
C VAL A 265 -27.17 -24.23 -8.74
N MET A 266 -25.86 -24.35 -8.55
CA MET A 266 -25.10 -23.45 -7.71
C MET A 266 -23.71 -23.16 -8.29
N ALA A 267 -23.31 -21.89 -8.22
CA ALA A 267 -21.98 -21.42 -8.55
C ALA A 267 -21.47 -20.43 -7.50
N THR A 268 -20.16 -20.37 -7.30
CA THR A 268 -19.55 -19.48 -6.31
C THR A 268 -18.22 -18.94 -6.79
N THR A 269 -17.86 -17.73 -6.34
CA THR A 269 -16.56 -17.09 -6.59
C THR A 269 -16.13 -16.30 -5.36
N THR A 270 -14.81 -16.17 -5.16
CA THR A 270 -14.25 -15.27 -4.16
C THR A 270 -13.62 -14.07 -4.85
N LEU A 271 -14.15 -12.88 -4.57
CA LEU A 271 -13.67 -11.61 -5.09
C LEU A 271 -12.78 -10.92 -4.04
N THR A 272 -11.64 -10.42 -4.50
CA THR A 272 -10.75 -9.56 -3.70
C THR A 272 -10.76 -8.15 -4.27
N PHE A 273 -10.81 -7.15 -3.40
CA PHE A 273 -10.88 -5.74 -3.77
C PHE A 273 -9.59 -5.00 -3.42
N ASP A 274 -9.30 -3.93 -4.16
CA ASP A 274 -8.23 -3.01 -3.82
C ASP A 274 -8.69 -2.03 -2.72
N PRO A 275 -7.99 -1.93 -1.58
CA PRO A 275 -8.42 -1.06 -0.47
C PRO A 275 -8.35 0.44 -0.78
N GLY A 276 -7.62 0.85 -1.81
CA GLY A 276 -7.47 2.25 -2.21
C GLY A 276 -8.48 2.68 -3.28
N THR A 277 -8.74 1.83 -4.26
CA THR A 277 -9.64 2.14 -5.39
C THR A 277 -11.04 1.53 -5.23
N GLY A 278 -11.18 0.49 -4.41
CA GLY A 278 -12.42 -0.26 -4.26
C GLY A 278 -12.76 -1.18 -5.44
N ALA A 279 -11.87 -1.31 -6.43
CA ALA A 279 -12.10 -2.15 -7.60
C ALA A 279 -11.75 -3.61 -7.32
N ILE A 280 -12.36 -4.54 -8.06
CA ILE A 280 -11.99 -5.96 -8.03
C ILE A 280 -10.57 -6.13 -8.62
N ILE A 281 -9.72 -6.85 -7.91
CA ILE A 281 -8.34 -7.16 -8.33
C ILE A 281 -8.10 -8.66 -8.58
N SER A 282 -8.98 -9.53 -8.07
CA SER A 282 -8.88 -10.98 -8.24
C SER A 282 -10.24 -11.66 -8.04
N GLY A 283 -10.42 -12.81 -8.68
CA GLY A 283 -11.66 -13.61 -8.66
C GLY A 283 -12.35 -13.63 -10.02
N ASP A 284 -13.11 -14.70 -10.30
CA ASP A 284 -13.92 -14.79 -11.51
C ASP A 284 -15.15 -13.92 -11.34
N THR A 285 -15.27 -12.86 -12.13
CA THR A 285 -16.39 -11.92 -12.03
C THR A 285 -17.62 -12.39 -12.79
N LYS A 286 -17.49 -13.38 -13.68
CA LYS A 286 -18.61 -13.99 -14.40
C LYS A 286 -18.87 -15.38 -13.86
N LEU A 287 -20.06 -15.59 -13.29
CA LEU A 287 -20.51 -16.88 -12.82
C LEU A 287 -21.54 -17.47 -13.78
N TYR A 288 -21.35 -18.76 -14.12
CA TYR A 288 -22.28 -19.56 -14.92
C TYR A 288 -22.89 -20.61 -13.99
N PRO A 289 -24.11 -20.40 -13.46
CA PRO A 289 -24.73 -21.32 -12.51
C PRO A 289 -24.95 -22.73 -13.07
N ASP A 290 -25.29 -22.83 -14.35
CA ASP A 290 -25.34 -24.08 -15.11
C ASP A 290 -24.32 -24.01 -16.25
N ALA A 291 -23.34 -24.91 -16.26
CA ALA A 291 -22.31 -24.95 -17.30
C ALA A 291 -22.86 -25.40 -18.68
N SER A 292 -24.07 -25.94 -18.73
CA SER A 292 -24.78 -26.31 -19.97
C SER A 292 -25.63 -25.16 -20.53
N ASP A 293 -25.82 -24.10 -19.77
CA ASP A 293 -26.54 -22.89 -20.15
C ASP A 293 -25.55 -21.72 -20.34
N PRO A 294 -25.62 -20.95 -21.45
CA PRO A 294 -24.86 -19.72 -21.59
C PRO A 294 -25.22 -18.60 -20.60
N TYR A 295 -26.30 -18.73 -19.82
CA TYR A 295 -26.70 -17.75 -18.79
C TYR A 295 -25.61 -17.47 -17.76
N TYR A 296 -25.34 -16.18 -17.50
CA TYR A 296 -24.34 -15.77 -16.52
C TYR A 296 -24.78 -14.59 -15.64
N LEU A 297 -24.11 -14.46 -14.50
CA LEU A 297 -24.16 -13.25 -13.67
C LEU A 297 -22.77 -12.61 -13.69
N ASP A 298 -22.71 -11.33 -14.08
CA ASP A 298 -21.46 -10.57 -14.11
C ASP A 298 -21.40 -9.58 -12.95
N PHE A 299 -20.37 -9.72 -12.14
CA PHE A 299 -20.08 -8.94 -10.95
C PHE A 299 -18.94 -7.95 -11.18
N SER A 300 -18.45 -7.79 -12.42
CA SER A 300 -17.26 -7.00 -12.73
C SER A 300 -17.39 -5.52 -12.37
N GLY A 301 -18.62 -4.99 -12.29
CA GLY A 301 -18.89 -3.64 -11.83
C GLY A 301 -19.14 -3.49 -10.32
N LEU A 302 -18.99 -4.56 -9.51
CA LEU A 302 -19.00 -4.41 -8.05
C LEU A 302 -17.79 -3.60 -7.59
N THR A 303 -18.02 -2.76 -6.58
CA THR A 303 -16.95 -2.02 -5.89
C THR A 303 -17.07 -2.18 -4.39
N GLN A 304 -16.00 -1.85 -3.66
CA GLN A 304 -16.00 -1.83 -2.20
C GLN A 304 -15.55 -0.47 -1.67
N GLN A 305 -16.34 0.15 -0.79
CA GLN A 305 -16.00 1.45 -0.20
C GLN A 305 -16.26 1.51 1.30
N SER A 306 -15.52 2.40 1.99
CA SER A 306 -15.57 2.60 3.45
C SER A 306 -16.92 3.06 4.01
N SER A 307 -17.78 3.59 3.15
CA SER A 307 -19.17 3.93 3.44
C SER A 307 -20.03 3.40 2.31
N ALA A 308 -21.25 2.93 2.62
CA ALA A 308 -22.29 2.81 1.62
C ALA A 308 -22.51 4.22 1.05
N SER A 309 -21.79 4.57 -0.01
CA SER A 309 -21.95 5.83 -0.71
C SER A 309 -23.37 5.84 -1.25
N SER A 310 -24.13 6.90 -0.95
CA SER A 310 -25.42 7.22 -1.57
C SER A 310 -25.27 7.64 -3.05
N SER A 311 -24.09 7.39 -3.64
CA SER A 311 -23.95 7.31 -5.10
C SER A 311 -24.97 6.29 -5.58
N MET A 312 -25.91 6.78 -6.38
CA MET A 312 -26.89 6.03 -7.17
C MET A 312 -26.55 4.55 -7.29
N LEU A 313 -27.35 3.71 -6.65
CA LEU A 313 -27.30 2.28 -6.90
C LEU A 313 -27.71 2.10 -8.37
N THR A 314 -26.92 1.37 -9.16
CA THR A 314 -27.26 1.06 -10.55
C THR A 314 -27.45 -0.43 -10.67
N VAL A 315 -28.62 -0.88 -11.10
CA VAL A 315 -28.83 -2.28 -11.48
C VAL A 315 -28.89 -2.31 -12.99
N ASN A 316 -27.94 -3.01 -13.61
CA ASN A 316 -27.85 -3.15 -15.06
C ASN A 316 -28.64 -4.39 -15.49
N PHE A 317 -29.71 -4.19 -16.26
CA PHE A 317 -30.48 -5.24 -16.88
C PHE A 317 -29.97 -5.39 -18.31
N THR A 318 -29.15 -6.41 -18.52
CA THR A 318 -28.69 -6.82 -19.84
C THR A 318 -29.52 -8.05 -20.22
N ALA A 319 -30.58 -7.84 -21.00
CA ALA A 319 -31.47 -8.92 -21.42
C ALA A 319 -31.71 -8.85 -22.93
N ASN A 320 -31.90 -10.01 -23.57
CA ASN A 320 -32.46 -10.06 -24.91
C ASN A 320 -33.98 -9.92 -24.85
N MET A 321 -34.52 -8.85 -25.41
CA MET A 321 -35.95 -8.58 -25.58
C MET A 321 -36.43 -9.18 -26.92
N PRO A 322 -36.99 -10.40 -26.96
CA PRO A 322 -37.07 -11.16 -28.21
C PRO A 322 -37.91 -10.46 -29.28
N SER A 323 -37.32 -10.25 -30.45
CA SER A 323 -38.01 -9.53 -31.54
C SER A 323 -39.23 -10.28 -32.09
N ASP A 324 -39.35 -11.57 -31.79
CA ASP A 324 -40.46 -12.48 -32.13
C ASP A 324 -41.46 -12.71 -30.99
N ALA A 325 -41.24 -12.15 -29.80
CA ALA A 325 -42.22 -12.16 -28.71
C ALA A 325 -43.57 -11.53 -29.15
N PRO A 326 -44.71 -12.02 -28.66
CA PRO A 326 -46.02 -11.44 -28.98
C PRO A 326 -46.12 -10.01 -28.44
N LYS A 327 -46.72 -9.11 -29.23
CA LYS A 327 -47.09 -7.76 -28.79
C LYS A 327 -48.54 -7.71 -28.33
N ILE A 328 -48.85 -6.80 -27.41
CA ILE A 328 -50.22 -6.59 -26.94
C ILE A 328 -51.13 -6.10 -28.09
N ASP A 329 -52.40 -6.49 -28.10
CA ASP A 329 -53.37 -6.06 -29.11
C ASP A 329 -54.19 -4.86 -28.61
N VAL A 330 -53.59 -3.67 -28.71
CA VAL A 330 -54.25 -2.40 -28.37
C VAL A 330 -55.54 -2.19 -29.17
N GLY A 331 -55.68 -2.82 -30.34
CA GLY A 331 -56.90 -2.79 -31.16
C GLY A 331 -58.03 -3.67 -30.61
N ALA A 332 -57.70 -4.71 -29.84
CA ALA A 332 -58.63 -5.55 -29.12
C ALA A 332 -58.99 -5.01 -27.71
N GLY A 333 -58.29 -3.97 -27.26
CA GLY A 333 -58.50 -3.30 -25.97
C GLY A 333 -57.54 -3.74 -24.87
N ASP A 334 -56.45 -4.42 -25.23
CA ASP A 334 -55.35 -4.74 -24.31
C ASP A 334 -54.65 -3.45 -23.88
N GLU A 335 -54.38 -3.32 -22.59
CA GLU A 335 -53.72 -2.15 -22.00
C GLU A 335 -52.36 -2.59 -21.42
N PRO A 336 -51.29 -1.81 -21.62
CA PRO A 336 -49.96 -2.19 -21.15
C PRO A 336 -49.84 -2.12 -19.62
N ALA A 337 -48.81 -2.77 -19.06
CA ALA A 337 -48.51 -2.76 -17.63
C ALA A 337 -48.47 -1.36 -16.98
N SER A 338 -48.07 -0.31 -17.70
CA SER A 338 -48.07 1.07 -17.18
C SER A 338 -49.46 1.65 -16.91
N ALA A 339 -50.52 1.10 -17.51
CA ALA A 339 -51.89 1.55 -17.30
C ALA A 339 -52.40 1.23 -15.88
N ASN A 340 -51.79 0.25 -15.20
CA ASN A 340 -52.13 -0.16 -13.84
C ASN A 340 -53.63 -0.45 -13.64
N VAL A 341 -54.23 -1.16 -14.59
CA VAL A 341 -55.63 -1.59 -14.56
C VAL A 341 -55.72 -3.10 -14.35
N ALA A 342 -56.84 -3.56 -13.80
CA ALA A 342 -57.08 -4.99 -13.66
C ALA A 342 -57.12 -5.65 -15.05
N GLY A 343 -56.25 -6.63 -15.28
CA GLY A 343 -56.09 -7.28 -16.58
C GLY A 343 -55.13 -6.56 -17.54
N ALA A 344 -54.27 -5.66 -17.04
CA ALA A 344 -53.15 -5.14 -17.84
C ALA A 344 -52.24 -6.29 -18.30
N ASP A 345 -51.86 -6.24 -19.57
CA ASP A 345 -51.04 -7.26 -20.22
C ASP A 345 -49.56 -6.90 -20.18
N TYR A 346 -48.72 -7.92 -20.08
CA TYR A 346 -47.26 -7.83 -20.10
C TYR A 346 -46.66 -9.07 -20.76
N THR A 347 -45.40 -8.96 -21.16
CA THR A 347 -44.67 -10.05 -21.80
C THR A 347 -43.80 -10.82 -20.81
N VAL A 348 -43.10 -10.10 -19.92
CA VAL A 348 -42.24 -10.68 -18.88
C VAL A 348 -42.38 -9.85 -17.60
N LEU A 349 -42.46 -10.52 -16.46
CA LEU A 349 -42.31 -9.92 -15.14
C LEU A 349 -40.98 -10.36 -14.53
N GLN A 350 -40.26 -9.41 -13.96
CA GLN A 350 -39.09 -9.67 -13.14
C GLN A 350 -39.26 -8.99 -11.78
N SER A 351 -39.18 -9.77 -10.70
CA SER A 351 -39.18 -9.25 -9.34
C SER A 351 -37.77 -9.27 -8.76
N VAL A 352 -37.37 -8.16 -8.13
CA VAL A 352 -36.04 -7.98 -7.53
C VAL A 352 -36.18 -7.55 -6.08
N SER A 353 -35.44 -8.18 -5.17
CA SER A 353 -35.46 -7.83 -3.75
C SER A 353 -34.10 -8.03 -3.08
N GLY A 354 -33.92 -7.41 -1.90
CA GLY A 354 -32.72 -7.62 -1.08
C GLY A 354 -31.47 -6.87 -1.55
N LEU A 355 -31.64 -5.83 -2.37
CA LEU A 355 -30.54 -4.99 -2.86
C LEU A 355 -29.78 -4.34 -1.68
N PRO A 356 -28.44 -4.50 -1.62
CA PRO A 356 -27.62 -3.87 -0.58
C PRO A 356 -27.72 -2.35 -0.59
N GLY A 357 -27.84 -1.74 0.60
CA GLY A 357 -28.01 -0.29 0.74
C GLY A 357 -29.47 0.18 0.75
N LEU A 358 -30.44 -0.70 0.46
CA LEU A 358 -31.87 -0.41 0.60
C LEU A 358 -32.42 -0.90 1.95
N PRO A 359 -33.54 -0.32 2.44
CA PRO A 359 -34.24 -0.83 3.61
C PRO A 359 -34.64 -2.30 3.45
N ALA A 360 -34.64 -3.03 4.57
CA ALA A 360 -35.06 -4.44 4.57
C ALA A 360 -36.51 -4.58 4.10
N GLY A 361 -36.75 -5.54 3.19
CA GLY A 361 -38.07 -5.80 2.62
C GLY A 361 -38.46 -4.93 1.42
N THR A 362 -37.57 -4.05 0.95
CA THR A 362 -37.76 -3.35 -0.32
C THR A 362 -37.67 -4.35 -1.48
N ALA A 363 -38.73 -4.41 -2.29
CA ALA A 363 -38.85 -5.26 -3.46
C ALA A 363 -39.56 -4.50 -4.59
N PHE A 364 -39.16 -4.78 -5.83
CA PHE A 364 -39.69 -4.14 -7.02
C PHE A 364 -40.13 -5.17 -8.03
N ASP A 365 -41.22 -4.86 -8.73
CA ASP A 365 -41.71 -5.61 -9.87
C ASP A 365 -41.48 -4.79 -11.13
N VAL A 366 -40.72 -5.35 -12.07
CA VAL A 366 -40.36 -4.74 -13.34
C VAL A 366 -41.10 -5.50 -14.44
N TYR A 367 -42.06 -4.84 -15.06
CA TYR A 367 -42.86 -5.38 -16.16
C TYR A 367 -42.31 -4.92 -17.49
N TYR A 368 -42.07 -5.87 -18.39
CA TYR A 368 -41.70 -5.62 -19.78
C TYR A 368 -42.89 -5.92 -20.67
N THR A 369 -43.36 -4.93 -21.43
CA THR A 369 -44.51 -5.05 -22.32
C THR A 369 -44.11 -4.68 -23.73
N LYS A 370 -44.22 -5.61 -24.67
CA LYS A 370 -43.99 -5.31 -26.09
C LYS A 370 -45.19 -4.58 -26.68
N THR A 371 -45.00 -3.30 -27.01
CA THR A 371 -46.07 -2.42 -27.49
C THR A 371 -46.07 -2.28 -29.00
N ASP A 372 -44.91 -2.41 -29.66
CA ASP A 372 -44.79 -2.51 -31.11
C ASP A 372 -43.54 -3.30 -31.51
N ASP A 373 -43.33 -3.47 -32.82
CA ASP A 373 -42.11 -4.09 -33.34
C ASP A 373 -40.89 -3.28 -32.87
N TYR A 374 -39.92 -3.95 -32.25
CA TYR A 374 -38.71 -3.34 -31.68
C TYR A 374 -38.97 -2.23 -30.65
N THR A 375 -40.16 -2.21 -30.05
CA THR A 375 -40.55 -1.20 -29.05
C THR A 375 -41.13 -1.88 -27.82
N TRP A 376 -40.50 -1.63 -26.67
CA TRP A 376 -40.86 -2.22 -25.39
C TRP A 376 -41.08 -1.13 -24.36
N GLU A 377 -42.12 -1.29 -23.56
CA GLU A 377 -42.36 -0.47 -22.38
C GLU A 377 -41.91 -1.23 -21.13
N VAL A 378 -41.19 -0.55 -20.26
CA VAL A 378 -40.84 -1.01 -18.92
C VAL A 378 -41.64 -0.22 -17.91
N ALA A 379 -42.36 -0.90 -17.02
CA ALA A 379 -43.08 -0.30 -15.91
C ALA A 379 -42.60 -0.89 -14.58
N VAL A 380 -42.21 -0.02 -13.64
CA VAL A 380 -41.66 -0.44 -12.35
C VAL A 380 -42.63 -0.12 -11.23
N TYR A 381 -42.95 -1.10 -10.39
CA TYR A 381 -43.81 -0.92 -9.23
C TYR A 381 -43.13 -1.37 -7.93
N ASP A 382 -43.55 -0.78 -6.82
CA ASP A 382 -43.22 -1.27 -5.48
C ASP A 382 -44.08 -2.52 -5.21
N ALA A 383 -43.43 -3.66 -5.02
CA ALA A 383 -44.08 -4.95 -4.79
C ALA A 383 -45.01 -4.93 -3.55
N ALA A 384 -44.74 -4.06 -2.57
CA ALA A 384 -45.59 -3.91 -1.40
C ALA A 384 -47.01 -3.39 -1.70
N ASN A 385 -47.21 -2.78 -2.87
CA ASN A 385 -48.50 -2.24 -3.29
C ASN A 385 -49.31 -3.18 -4.20
N ALA A 386 -48.77 -4.35 -4.55
CA ALA A 386 -49.44 -5.32 -5.40
C ALA A 386 -50.78 -5.78 -4.79
N THR A 387 -51.81 -5.92 -5.62
CA THR A 387 -53.05 -6.60 -5.21
C THR A 387 -52.93 -8.10 -5.47
N ALA A 388 -53.84 -8.92 -4.91
CA ALA A 388 -53.84 -10.35 -5.14
C ALA A 388 -54.05 -10.64 -6.64
N GLY A 389 -53.00 -11.09 -7.33
CA GLY A 389 -52.96 -11.26 -8.78
C GLY A 389 -52.10 -10.24 -9.55
N GLY A 390 -51.33 -9.38 -8.85
CA GLY A 390 -50.41 -8.39 -9.44
C GLY A 390 -51.09 -7.03 -9.60
N PHE A 391 -51.85 -6.85 -10.68
CA PHE A 391 -52.52 -5.59 -10.98
C PHE A 391 -53.93 -5.48 -10.36
N PRO A 392 -54.34 -4.27 -9.91
CA PRO A 392 -53.57 -3.04 -9.88
C PRO A 392 -52.62 -2.93 -8.66
N TYR A 393 -51.56 -2.16 -8.81
CA TYR A 393 -50.70 -1.72 -7.71
C TYR A 393 -51.31 -0.47 -7.06
N GLY A 394 -51.83 -0.63 -5.84
CA GLY A 394 -52.60 0.41 -5.17
C GLY A 394 -53.92 0.75 -5.88
N PRO A 395 -54.36 2.02 -5.88
CA PRO A 395 -55.54 2.45 -6.64
C PRO A 395 -55.34 2.20 -8.14
N SER A 396 -56.36 1.66 -8.82
CA SER A 396 -56.29 1.45 -10.27
C SER A 396 -56.03 2.76 -11.03
N GLY A 397 -55.11 2.71 -11.99
CA GLY A 397 -54.64 3.88 -12.75
C GLY A 397 -53.61 4.74 -12.02
N SER A 398 -53.13 4.32 -10.84
CA SER A 398 -51.98 4.96 -10.20
C SER A 398 -50.73 4.79 -11.06
N ALA A 399 -49.94 5.86 -11.19
CA ALA A 399 -48.69 5.82 -11.95
C ALA A 399 -47.69 4.84 -11.31
N PRO A 400 -46.91 4.10 -12.13
CA PRO A 400 -45.77 3.32 -11.65
C PRO A 400 -44.69 4.23 -11.04
N LEU A 401 -43.75 3.62 -10.31
CA LEU A 401 -42.56 4.32 -9.80
C LEU A 401 -41.74 4.93 -10.94
N ALA A 402 -41.67 4.21 -12.06
CA ALA A 402 -41.12 4.71 -13.31
C ALA A 402 -41.72 3.97 -14.51
N THR A 403 -41.72 4.66 -15.65
CA THR A 403 -41.99 4.08 -16.96
C THR A 403 -40.90 4.48 -17.94
N LEU A 404 -40.46 3.54 -18.76
CA LEU A 404 -39.41 3.73 -19.74
C LEU A 404 -39.80 3.08 -21.06
N LEU A 405 -39.58 3.78 -22.17
CA LEU A 405 -39.78 3.22 -23.50
C LEU A 405 -38.42 2.88 -24.11
N LEU A 406 -38.20 1.59 -24.33
CA LEU A 406 -37.04 1.03 -25.02
C LEU A 406 -37.37 0.92 -26.51
N THR A 407 -36.53 1.52 -27.35
CA THR A 407 -36.61 1.34 -28.81
C THR A 407 -35.33 0.72 -29.31
N TYR A 408 -35.43 -0.21 -30.25
CA TYR A 408 -34.30 -0.94 -30.80
C TYR A 408 -34.16 -0.70 -32.31
N ASP A 409 -32.92 -0.72 -32.78
CA ASP A 409 -32.62 -0.66 -34.20
C ASP A 409 -33.06 -1.97 -34.87
N PRO A 410 -33.93 -1.94 -35.91
CA PRO A 410 -34.49 -3.15 -36.50
C PRO A 410 -33.47 -3.97 -37.31
N ALA A 411 -32.31 -3.42 -37.66
CA ALA A 411 -31.27 -4.11 -38.43
C ALA A 411 -30.23 -4.78 -37.53
N THR A 412 -29.94 -4.18 -36.38
CA THR A 412 -28.87 -4.63 -35.46
C THR A 412 -29.41 -5.18 -34.14
N GLY A 413 -30.65 -4.88 -33.78
CA GLY A 413 -31.24 -5.20 -32.49
C GLY A 413 -30.68 -4.37 -31.34
N ALA A 414 -29.79 -3.40 -31.58
CA ALA A 414 -29.19 -2.59 -30.52
C ALA A 414 -30.18 -1.54 -29.97
N LEU A 415 -30.10 -1.25 -28.68
CA LEU A 415 -30.92 -0.20 -28.06
C LEU A 415 -30.58 1.18 -28.64
N THR A 416 -31.60 1.90 -29.12
CA THR A 416 -31.48 3.26 -29.69
C THR A 416 -32.03 4.35 -28.78
N SER A 417 -32.98 4.04 -27.89
CA SER A 417 -33.48 4.98 -26.88
C SER A 417 -33.94 4.26 -25.62
N GLY A 418 -33.94 4.99 -24.49
CA GLY A 418 -34.41 4.47 -23.22
C GLY A 418 -33.31 3.75 -22.42
N ALA A 419 -32.07 4.26 -22.46
CA ALA A 419 -30.94 3.57 -21.84
C ALA A 419 -31.08 3.36 -20.33
N SER A 420 -31.72 4.27 -19.59
CA SER A 420 -31.89 4.08 -18.14
C SER A 420 -33.10 4.85 -17.60
N VAL A 421 -33.55 4.46 -16.42
CA VAL A 421 -34.59 5.16 -15.67
C VAL A 421 -34.31 5.13 -14.18
N ASP A 422 -34.63 6.24 -13.51
CA ASP A 422 -34.46 6.39 -12.08
C ASP A 422 -35.78 6.17 -11.35
N ILE A 423 -35.75 5.32 -10.33
CA ILE A 423 -36.87 5.17 -9.39
C ILE A 423 -36.51 5.85 -8.06
N VAL A 424 -37.47 6.64 -7.55
CA VAL A 424 -37.36 7.27 -6.23
C VAL A 424 -38.09 6.39 -5.22
N LEU A 425 -37.36 5.93 -4.21
CA LEU A 425 -37.87 5.03 -3.20
C LEU A 425 -38.60 5.81 -2.10
N THR A 426 -39.46 5.13 -1.34
CA THR A 426 -40.22 5.73 -0.23
C THR A 426 -39.32 6.37 0.84
N GLY A 427 -38.04 5.98 0.91
CA GLY A 427 -37.01 6.59 1.76
C GLY A 427 -36.26 7.80 1.18
N GLY A 428 -36.55 8.21 -0.06
CA GLY A 428 -35.90 9.33 -0.75
C GLY A 428 -34.61 8.97 -1.53
N GLU A 429 -34.13 7.74 -1.39
CA GLU A 429 -33.01 7.21 -2.17
C GLU A 429 -33.42 7.00 -3.64
N THR A 430 -32.45 7.10 -4.55
CA THR A 430 -32.66 6.89 -6.00
C THR A 430 -31.91 5.65 -6.47
N LEU A 431 -32.63 4.73 -7.10
CA LEU A 431 -32.08 3.54 -7.78
C LEU A 431 -32.18 3.76 -9.28
N THR A 432 -31.08 3.62 -10.01
CA THR A 432 -31.08 3.60 -11.48
C THR A 432 -31.22 2.17 -11.96
N LEU A 433 -32.18 1.97 -12.85
CA LEU A 433 -32.27 0.76 -13.67
C LEU A 433 -31.68 1.12 -15.04
N ASP A 434 -30.57 0.49 -15.39
CA ASP A 434 -29.87 0.71 -16.65
C ASP A 434 -30.13 -0.47 -17.59
N PHE A 435 -30.52 -0.19 -18.82
CA PHE A 435 -30.87 -1.14 -19.87
C PHE A 435 -29.94 -1.01 -21.09
N ALA A 436 -28.88 -0.20 -21.02
CA ALA A 436 -28.04 0.13 -22.17
C ALA A 436 -27.41 -1.09 -22.87
N GLY A 437 -27.23 -2.20 -22.14
CA GLY A 437 -26.73 -3.48 -22.68
C GLY A 437 -27.80 -4.35 -23.35
N SER A 438 -29.09 -4.03 -23.19
CA SER A 438 -30.18 -4.84 -23.74
C SER A 438 -30.22 -4.80 -25.27
N VAL A 439 -30.65 -5.91 -25.86
CA VAL A 439 -30.81 -6.06 -27.32
C VAL A 439 -32.20 -6.58 -27.65
N SER A 440 -32.63 -6.45 -28.90
CA SER A 440 -33.86 -7.04 -29.41
C SER A 440 -33.60 -7.79 -30.71
N ILE A 441 -33.33 -9.09 -30.59
CA ILE A 441 -33.05 -10.00 -31.71
C ILE A 441 -34.02 -11.20 -31.67
N PRO A 442 -34.25 -11.92 -32.79
CA PRO A 442 -35.14 -13.08 -32.80
C PRO A 442 -34.54 -14.22 -31.99
N ASP A 443 -35.38 -14.97 -31.27
CA ASP A 443 -34.95 -16.17 -30.57
C ASP A 443 -34.68 -17.30 -31.58
N LEU A 444 -33.42 -17.43 -32.03
CA LEU A 444 -33.02 -18.38 -33.08
C LEU A 444 -32.53 -19.73 -32.52
N THR A 445 -32.31 -19.84 -31.22
CA THR A 445 -31.96 -21.05 -30.48
C THR A 445 -32.23 -20.80 -29.00
N ALA A 446 -32.99 -21.68 -28.33
CA ALA A 446 -33.10 -21.71 -26.87
C ALA A 446 -31.69 -21.74 -26.25
N GLY A 447 -31.21 -20.59 -25.79
CA GLY A 447 -29.81 -20.35 -25.51
C GLY A 447 -29.59 -18.86 -25.53
N TRP A 448 -30.00 -18.23 -24.43
CA TRP A 448 -29.91 -16.81 -24.23
C TRP A 448 -28.43 -16.43 -24.08
N GLU A 449 -27.93 -15.45 -24.84
CA GLU A 449 -26.76 -14.66 -24.38
C GLU A 449 -27.22 -13.69 -23.27
N ASP A 450 -28.00 -14.18 -22.31
CA ASP A 450 -28.55 -13.38 -21.22
C ASP A 450 -27.57 -13.42 -20.06
N GLY A 451 -26.99 -12.26 -19.78
CA GLY A 451 -26.17 -12.05 -18.61
C GLY A 451 -26.79 -10.97 -17.75
N VAL A 452 -26.95 -11.19 -16.45
CA VAL A 452 -27.36 -10.10 -15.55
C VAL A 452 -26.11 -9.43 -15.01
N ASP A 453 -25.95 -8.15 -15.30
CA ASP A 453 -24.84 -7.34 -14.80
C ASP A 453 -25.22 -6.72 -13.44
N ILE A 454 -24.47 -7.05 -12.40
CA ILE A 454 -24.78 -6.67 -11.03
C ILE A 454 -23.71 -5.71 -10.51
N THR A 455 -24.11 -4.45 -10.29
CA THR A 455 -23.17 -3.37 -9.97
C THR A 455 -23.63 -2.54 -8.78
N PHE A 456 -23.12 -2.83 -7.59
CA PHE A 456 -23.37 -1.99 -6.43
C PHE A 456 -22.12 -1.93 -5.55
N ASN A 457 -22.17 -1.06 -4.55
CA ASN A 457 -21.07 -0.86 -3.62
C ASN A 457 -21.24 -1.73 -2.37
N LEU A 458 -20.30 -2.65 -2.16
CA LEU A 458 -20.20 -3.47 -0.95
C LEU A 458 -19.57 -2.64 0.17
N PRO A 459 -20.18 -2.58 1.37
CA PRO A 459 -19.64 -1.79 2.47
C PRO A 459 -18.40 -2.44 3.07
N ALA A 460 -17.25 -1.78 2.95
CA ALA A 460 -16.00 -2.24 3.55
C ALA A 460 -16.10 -2.37 5.08
N SER A 461 -17.00 -1.62 5.72
CA SER A 461 -17.25 -1.65 7.17
C SER A 461 -18.16 -2.79 7.63
N ALA A 462 -18.72 -3.61 6.72
CA ALA A 462 -19.50 -4.78 7.12
C ALA A 462 -18.66 -5.71 8.01
N ALA A 463 -19.32 -6.36 8.98
CA ALA A 463 -18.67 -7.38 9.80
C ALA A 463 -18.32 -8.57 8.92
N ALA A 464 -17.07 -9.03 9.03
CA ALA A 464 -16.66 -10.27 8.38
C ALA A 464 -17.31 -11.45 9.11
N ILE A 465 -17.92 -12.34 8.34
CA ILE A 465 -18.40 -13.63 8.81
C ILE A 465 -17.16 -14.50 9.01
N GLN A 466 -16.97 -14.98 10.24
CA GLN A 466 -15.85 -15.84 10.61
C GLN A 466 -16.42 -17.21 10.99
N PRO A 467 -16.10 -18.27 10.24
CA PRO A 467 -16.50 -19.61 10.61
C PRO A 467 -16.01 -19.94 12.02
N SER A 468 -16.88 -20.51 12.84
CA SER A 468 -16.56 -20.93 14.20
C SER A 468 -17.13 -22.32 14.47
N LEU A 469 -16.53 -23.01 15.44
CA LEU A 469 -17.08 -24.27 15.91
C LEU A 469 -18.22 -23.98 16.89
N ILE A 470 -19.34 -24.68 16.70
CA ILE A 470 -20.40 -24.71 17.72
C ILE A 470 -19.95 -25.59 18.90
N ASP A 471 -20.62 -25.39 20.04
CA ASP A 471 -20.31 -25.94 21.37
C ASP A 471 -19.33 -25.06 22.16
N ALA A 472 -19.24 -25.30 23.47
CA ALA A 472 -18.35 -24.57 24.35
C ALA A 472 -16.89 -24.86 24.00
N THR A 473 -16.33 -24.14 23.03
CA THR A 473 -14.92 -24.22 22.68
C THR A 473 -14.12 -23.21 23.50
N PRO A 474 -12.78 -23.24 23.44
CA PRO A 474 -11.94 -22.20 24.00
C PRO A 474 -12.29 -20.79 23.50
N ALA A 475 -12.80 -20.65 22.29
CA ALA A 475 -13.18 -19.35 21.73
C ALA A 475 -14.29 -18.65 22.53
N ASP A 476 -15.26 -19.42 23.04
CA ASP A 476 -16.37 -18.90 23.84
C ASP A 476 -15.94 -18.45 25.24
N ASN A 477 -14.79 -18.93 25.71
CA ASN A 477 -14.25 -18.62 27.03
C ASN A 477 -15.26 -18.85 28.19
N VAL A 478 -16.02 -19.94 28.12
CA VAL A 478 -17.01 -20.30 29.14
C VAL A 478 -16.47 -21.40 30.06
N ALA A 479 -17.04 -21.54 31.26
CA ALA A 479 -16.57 -22.55 32.22
C ALA A 479 -16.67 -24.00 31.71
N THR A 480 -17.52 -24.24 30.70
CA THR A 480 -17.69 -25.53 30.03
C THR A 480 -16.78 -25.73 28.82
N SER A 481 -15.86 -24.80 28.55
CA SER A 481 -15.00 -24.86 27.37
C SER A 481 -14.13 -26.12 27.36
N THR A 482 -14.27 -26.93 26.31
CA THR A 482 -13.52 -28.16 26.07
C THR A 482 -12.51 -27.96 24.94
N TYR A 483 -11.41 -28.71 24.95
CA TYR A 483 -10.35 -28.60 23.94
C TYR A 483 -9.67 -29.95 23.73
N THR A 484 -9.02 -30.12 22.58
CA THR A 484 -8.32 -31.35 22.24
C THR A 484 -6.89 -31.35 22.79
N ASN A 485 -6.15 -30.25 22.61
CA ASN A 485 -4.79 -30.09 23.12
C ASN A 485 -4.54 -28.66 23.59
N LYS A 486 -3.59 -28.48 24.51
CA LYS A 486 -3.11 -27.18 24.99
C LYS A 486 -1.58 -27.16 24.97
N THR A 487 -1.01 -26.04 24.57
CA THR A 487 0.41 -25.71 24.76
C THR A 487 0.55 -24.28 25.27
N SER A 488 1.73 -23.91 25.76
CA SER A 488 1.99 -22.54 26.19
C SER A 488 3.23 -21.97 25.47
N LEU A 489 3.20 -20.66 25.21
CA LEU A 489 4.26 -19.91 24.54
C LEU A 489 4.65 -18.71 25.39
N THR A 490 5.93 -18.55 25.69
CA THR A 490 6.44 -17.36 26.38
C THR A 490 6.77 -16.26 25.37
N VAL A 491 6.15 -15.10 25.52
CA VAL A 491 6.45 -13.86 24.78
C VAL A 491 6.91 -12.77 25.76
N TYR A 492 7.49 -11.68 25.26
CA TYR A 492 7.96 -10.58 26.11
C TYR A 492 7.22 -9.28 25.80
N ASP A 493 6.82 -8.56 26.85
CA ASP A 493 6.21 -7.24 26.76
C ASP A 493 7.23 -6.12 26.48
N ALA A 494 6.74 -4.89 26.32
CA ALA A 494 7.59 -3.72 26.05
C ALA A 494 8.50 -3.32 27.22
N LEU A 495 8.28 -3.88 28.41
CA LEU A 495 9.11 -3.70 29.61
C LEU A 495 10.10 -4.88 29.80
N GLY A 496 10.09 -5.86 28.89
CA GLY A 496 10.91 -7.08 28.98
C GLY A 496 10.37 -8.13 29.95
N GLY A 497 9.15 -7.96 30.45
CA GLY A 497 8.44 -8.93 31.27
C GLY A 497 8.01 -10.14 30.43
N ALA A 498 8.20 -11.34 30.98
CA ALA A 498 7.72 -12.57 30.35
C ALA A 498 6.19 -12.69 30.51
N VAL A 499 5.48 -12.77 29.39
CA VAL A 499 4.04 -13.02 29.29
C VAL A 499 3.86 -14.43 28.75
N LEU A 500 3.13 -15.28 29.48
CA LEU A 500 2.84 -16.64 29.06
C LEU A 500 1.49 -16.66 28.33
N LEU A 501 1.47 -17.16 27.11
CA LEU A 501 0.26 -17.36 26.32
C LEU A 501 -0.13 -18.82 26.34
N ASP A 502 -1.40 -19.10 26.62
CA ASP A 502 -1.98 -20.43 26.51
C ASP A 502 -2.67 -20.58 25.16
N VAL A 503 -2.21 -21.54 24.36
CA VAL A 503 -2.70 -21.84 23.02
C VAL A 503 -3.45 -23.16 23.05
N TYR A 504 -4.73 -23.10 22.75
CA TYR A 504 -5.64 -24.23 22.70
C TYR A 504 -5.90 -24.65 21.26
N TYR A 505 -5.95 -25.96 21.03
CA TYR A 505 -6.33 -26.58 19.78
C TYR A 505 -7.61 -27.37 20.00
N THR A 506 -8.64 -27.06 19.23
CA THR A 506 -9.95 -27.70 19.28
C THR A 506 -10.21 -28.39 17.96
N LYS A 507 -10.36 -29.71 17.99
CA LYS A 507 -10.69 -30.47 16.80
C LYS A 507 -12.15 -30.25 16.42
N GLY A 508 -12.36 -29.80 15.18
CA GLY A 508 -13.66 -29.69 14.54
C GLY A 508 -14.05 -30.94 13.76
N ALA A 509 -14.89 -30.77 12.74
CA ALA A 509 -15.10 -31.76 11.69
C ALA A 509 -13.78 -32.16 10.99
N ASP A 510 -13.79 -33.21 10.18
CA ASP A 510 -12.57 -33.70 9.52
C ASP A 510 -11.88 -32.61 8.71
N GLY A 511 -10.59 -32.38 9.02
CA GLY A 511 -9.78 -31.35 8.37
C GLY A 511 -9.84 -29.97 9.02
N VAL A 512 -10.70 -29.77 10.03
CA VAL A 512 -10.94 -28.46 10.65
C VAL A 512 -10.36 -28.40 12.07
N TRP A 513 -9.58 -27.35 12.34
CA TRP A 513 -9.03 -27.07 13.66
C TRP A 513 -9.21 -25.61 14.06
N GLU A 514 -9.80 -25.38 15.22
CA GLU A 514 -9.82 -24.06 15.85
C GLU A 514 -8.59 -23.91 16.77
N VAL A 515 -7.89 -22.79 16.63
CA VAL A 515 -6.75 -22.41 17.47
C VAL A 515 -7.06 -21.13 18.19
N THR A 516 -7.05 -21.17 19.51
CA THR A 516 -7.43 -20.03 20.36
C THR A 516 -6.34 -19.74 21.38
N ALA A 517 -5.91 -18.47 21.47
CA ALA A 517 -4.85 -18.03 22.36
C ALA A 517 -5.38 -17.11 23.47
N PHE A 518 -4.93 -17.34 24.70
CA PHE A 518 -5.24 -16.53 25.89
C PHE A 518 -3.98 -16.08 26.60
N ASN A 519 -4.07 -14.97 27.33
CA ASN A 519 -3.05 -14.63 28.32
C ASN A 519 -3.23 -15.52 29.55
N ASN A 520 -2.22 -16.31 29.89
CA ASN A 520 -2.26 -17.21 31.04
C ASN A 520 -2.54 -16.47 32.37
N ALA A 521 -2.10 -15.21 32.48
CA ALA A 521 -2.33 -14.39 33.67
C ALA A 521 -3.82 -14.13 33.96
N ASP A 522 -4.68 -14.23 32.95
CA ASP A 522 -6.11 -13.98 33.08
C ASP A 522 -6.89 -15.24 33.51
N ALA A 523 -6.24 -16.39 33.65
CA ALA A 523 -6.91 -17.64 34.03
C ALA A 523 -7.47 -17.56 35.47
N THR A 524 -8.79 -17.70 35.64
CA THR A 524 -9.41 -17.55 36.97
C THR A 524 -9.20 -18.76 37.90
N ASN A 525 -8.87 -19.94 37.36
CA ASN A 525 -8.53 -21.17 38.11
C ASN A 525 -7.61 -22.13 37.31
N GLY A 526 -6.60 -21.60 36.61
CA GLY A 526 -5.70 -22.42 35.77
C GLY A 526 -6.31 -22.88 34.44
N GLY A 527 -7.46 -22.32 34.07
CA GLY A 527 -8.17 -22.56 32.81
C GLY A 527 -9.39 -21.65 32.69
N PHE A 528 -10.41 -22.13 32.00
CA PHE A 528 -11.61 -21.36 31.70
C PHE A 528 -12.53 -21.15 32.92
N PRO A 529 -13.24 -20.01 33.00
CA PRO A 529 -13.12 -18.86 32.10
C PRO A 529 -11.86 -18.01 32.42
N TYR A 530 -11.25 -17.46 31.38
CA TYR A 530 -10.29 -16.38 31.50
C TYR A 530 -11.03 -15.06 31.78
N ALA A 531 -10.41 -14.17 32.55
CA ALA A 531 -10.96 -12.85 32.86
C ALA A 531 -11.09 -11.95 31.62
N SER A 532 -10.28 -12.20 30.59
CA SER A 532 -10.29 -11.51 29.31
C SER A 532 -10.79 -12.42 28.19
N ALA A 533 -11.33 -11.83 27.13
CA ALA A 533 -11.60 -12.51 25.86
C ALA A 533 -10.30 -13.10 25.25
N PRO A 534 -10.41 -14.10 24.35
CA PRO A 534 -9.25 -14.62 23.62
C PRO A 534 -8.50 -13.51 22.90
N LEU A 535 -7.18 -13.61 22.90
CA LEU A 535 -6.29 -12.69 22.17
C LEU A 535 -6.41 -12.88 20.65
N ALA A 536 -6.64 -14.12 20.23
CA ALA A 536 -6.90 -14.50 18.86
C ALA A 536 -7.60 -15.85 18.82
N THR A 537 -8.50 -16.01 17.86
CA THR A 537 -9.11 -17.29 17.46
C THR A 537 -8.98 -17.41 15.95
N THR A 538 -8.55 -18.57 15.46
CA THR A 538 -8.47 -18.84 14.02
C THR A 538 -8.92 -20.26 13.72
N LEU A 539 -9.50 -20.46 12.54
CA LEU A 539 -9.92 -21.77 12.04
C LEU A 539 -8.99 -22.16 10.89
N HIS A 540 -8.53 -23.41 10.89
CA HIS A 540 -7.59 -23.98 9.91
C HIS A 540 -8.12 -25.24 9.26
#